data_AF-A0A849QDZ3-F1
#
_entry.id   AF-A0A849QDZ3-F1
#
_cell.length_a   1.000
_cell.length_b   1.000
_cell.length_c   1.000
_cell.angle_alpha   90.00
_cell.angle_beta   90.00
_cell.angle_gamma   90.00
#
_symmetry.space_group_name_H-M   'P 1'
#
loop_
_entity.id
_entity.type
_entity.pdbx_description
1 polymer ?
#
loop_
_entity_poly.entity_id
_entity_poly.type
_entity_poly.pdbx_seq_one_letter_code
_entity_poly.pdbx_strand_id
1 'polypeptide(L)'
;MSVIHTELCDLLGIKHPILQGGMGPYKTEDLAIAVSNAGALGVISSIGMAATLLPEAAPIDAKRLFGSDSDPPMAILEKSIEAVASGTRKSGGIFGVNVPVAAEFLIASEMFVRQTVESIQSDSDIERRLRVIVTSAGNPTPWAEIKKHGLLWFHVVPSVYHAKKAEKAGVDAIIASGHEGGAHISWDPVHSMVLVPAVAKAVKTPVI
;
A
#
# COMPACT_ATOMS: atom_id res chain seq x y z
N MET A 1 -14.84 -26.34 6.10
CA MET A 1 -14.37 -25.31 7.05
C MET A 1 -14.95 -23.97 6.60
N SER A 2 -15.61 -23.20 7.47
CA SER A 2 -16.03 -21.84 7.11
C SER A 2 -14.79 -20.94 7.06
N VAL A 3 -14.71 -20.11 6.03
CA VAL A 3 -13.65 -19.10 5.89
C VAL A 3 -13.92 -17.97 6.89
N ILE A 4 -12.89 -17.43 7.53
CA ILE A 4 -13.01 -16.25 8.39
C ILE A 4 -13.41 -15.05 7.51
N HIS A 5 -14.51 -14.38 7.86
CA HIS A 5 -15.02 -13.19 7.18
C HIS A 5 -14.98 -11.99 8.12
N THR A 6 -14.55 -10.83 7.63
CA THR A 6 -14.39 -9.60 8.43
C THR A 6 -14.79 -8.37 7.61
N GLU A 7 -14.87 -7.20 8.26
CA GLU A 7 -15.12 -5.92 7.58
C GLU A 7 -14.12 -5.63 6.44
N LEU A 8 -12.89 -6.14 6.51
CA LEU A 8 -11.91 -6.02 5.43
C LEU A 8 -12.37 -6.72 4.15
N CYS A 9 -13.02 -7.88 4.30
CA CYS A 9 -13.59 -8.62 3.17
C CYS A 9 -14.71 -7.82 2.50
N ASP A 10 -15.59 -7.21 3.29
CA ASP A 10 -16.71 -6.40 2.79
C ASP A 10 -16.22 -5.11 2.11
N LEU A 11 -15.21 -4.45 2.70
CA LEU A 11 -14.66 -3.21 2.18
C LEU A 11 -14.00 -3.39 0.81
N LEU A 12 -13.30 -4.52 0.61
CA LEU A 12 -12.50 -4.78 -0.59
C LEU A 12 -13.17 -5.73 -1.58
N GLY A 13 -14.20 -6.48 -1.18
CA GLY A 13 -14.76 -7.56 -1.98
C GLY A 13 -13.81 -8.75 -2.14
N ILE A 14 -12.98 -9.03 -1.13
CA ILE A 14 -12.00 -10.13 -1.14
C ILE A 14 -12.48 -11.34 -0.31
N LYS A 15 -11.96 -12.52 -0.65
CA LYS A 15 -12.35 -13.80 -0.02
C LYS A 15 -11.70 -14.02 1.33
N HIS A 16 -10.44 -13.58 1.49
CA HIS A 16 -9.64 -13.81 2.67
C HIS A 16 -9.23 -12.47 3.27
N PRO A 17 -9.37 -12.26 4.60
CA PRO A 17 -8.99 -11.03 5.28
C PRO A 17 -7.46 -10.99 5.47
N ILE A 18 -6.74 -11.06 4.35
CA ILE A 18 -5.28 -11.14 4.28
C ILE A 18 -4.81 -10.03 3.35
N LEU A 19 -3.78 -9.31 3.79
CA LEU A 19 -3.12 -8.25 3.06
C LEU A 19 -1.63 -8.58 2.95
N GLN A 20 -1.08 -8.53 1.74
CA GLN A 20 0.36 -8.54 1.54
C GLN A 20 0.90 -7.11 1.74
N GLY A 21 1.79 -6.92 2.73
CA GLY A 21 2.38 -5.60 2.99
C GLY A 21 3.34 -5.16 1.88
N GLY A 22 3.48 -3.85 1.64
CA GLY A 22 4.46 -3.33 0.69
C GLY A 22 5.89 -3.69 1.09
N MET A 23 6.59 -4.48 0.27
CA MET A 23 7.93 -5.00 0.58
C MET A 23 9.01 -4.29 -0.24
N GLY A 24 9.22 -3.03 0.09
CA GLY A 24 10.32 -2.25 -0.44
C GLY A 24 11.70 -2.77 0.00
N PRO A 25 12.75 -2.55 -0.80
CA PRO A 25 12.77 -1.89 -2.11
C PRO A 25 12.50 -2.86 -3.28
N TYR A 26 11.91 -4.03 -3.01
CA TYR A 26 11.80 -5.10 -3.99
C TYR A 26 10.63 -4.91 -4.97
N LYS A 27 10.81 -5.46 -6.17
CA LYS A 27 9.75 -5.67 -7.14
C LYS A 27 8.78 -6.73 -6.59
N THR A 28 7.49 -6.44 -6.54
CA THR A 28 6.48 -7.24 -5.82
C THR A 28 5.34 -7.73 -6.72
N GLU A 29 5.38 -7.46 -8.01
CA GLU A 29 4.28 -7.65 -8.96
C GLU A 29 3.84 -9.11 -9.04
N ASP A 30 4.78 -10.06 -9.16
CA ASP A 30 4.45 -11.49 -9.20
C ASP A 30 3.76 -11.96 -7.91
N LEU A 31 4.21 -11.44 -6.76
CA LEU A 31 3.60 -11.75 -5.47
C LEU A 31 2.23 -11.08 -5.33
N ALA A 32 2.10 -9.82 -5.71
CA ALA A 32 0.84 -9.09 -5.71
C ALA A 32 -0.19 -9.80 -6.60
N ILE A 33 0.22 -10.27 -7.79
CA ILE A 33 -0.62 -11.08 -8.68
C ILE A 33 -1.05 -12.38 -7.99
N ALA A 34 -0.11 -13.12 -7.41
CA ALA A 34 -0.40 -14.39 -6.75
C ALA A 34 -1.38 -14.23 -5.57
N VAL A 35 -1.15 -13.22 -4.71
CA VAL A 35 -2.00 -12.92 -3.55
C VAL A 35 -3.40 -12.48 -3.99
N SER A 36 -3.48 -11.59 -4.98
CA SER A 36 -4.75 -11.11 -5.53
C SER A 36 -5.55 -12.24 -6.17
N ASN A 37 -4.88 -13.11 -6.94
CA ASN A 37 -5.50 -14.29 -7.55
C ASN A 37 -5.98 -15.33 -6.52
N ALA A 38 -5.35 -15.38 -5.34
CA ALA A 38 -5.79 -16.21 -4.23
C ALA A 38 -7.01 -15.63 -3.48
N GLY A 39 -7.44 -14.41 -3.81
CA GLY A 39 -8.59 -13.75 -3.19
C GLY A 39 -8.27 -12.97 -1.92
N ALA A 40 -7.02 -12.50 -1.79
CA ALA A 40 -6.55 -11.59 -0.75
C ALA A 40 -6.08 -10.26 -1.39
N LEU A 41 -5.70 -9.24 -0.61
CA LEU A 41 -5.18 -7.99 -1.19
C LEU A 41 -3.69 -8.09 -1.51
N GLY A 42 -3.34 -8.10 -2.80
CA GLY A 42 -1.95 -7.92 -3.26
C GLY A 42 -1.56 -6.45 -3.34
N VAL A 43 -0.29 -6.12 -3.11
CA VAL A 43 0.18 -4.72 -3.04
C VAL A 43 1.50 -4.53 -3.78
N ILE A 44 1.51 -3.63 -4.74
CA ILE A 44 2.72 -3.14 -5.44
C ILE A 44 3.49 -2.22 -4.50
N SER A 45 4.78 -2.46 -4.33
CA SER A 45 5.69 -1.59 -3.55
C SER A 45 6.34 -0.53 -4.44
N SER A 46 6.04 0.76 -4.22
CA SER A 46 6.56 1.85 -5.07
C SER A 46 7.94 2.37 -4.66
N ILE A 47 8.40 2.10 -3.43
CA ILE A 47 9.58 2.80 -2.87
C ILE A 47 10.86 2.61 -3.69
N GLY A 48 11.08 1.40 -4.22
CA GLY A 48 12.25 1.12 -5.05
C GLY A 48 12.21 1.88 -6.37
N MET A 49 11.03 2.23 -6.86
CA MET A 49 10.85 2.98 -8.12
C MET A 49 11.34 4.42 -7.99
N ALA A 50 11.53 4.92 -6.77
CA ALA A 50 12.09 6.25 -6.52
C ALA A 50 13.61 6.32 -6.70
N ALA A 51 14.31 5.20 -6.89
CA ALA A 51 15.77 5.14 -6.95
C ALA A 51 16.39 5.99 -8.08
N THR A 52 15.67 6.20 -9.20
CA THR A 52 16.13 7.09 -10.28
C THR A 52 16.08 8.57 -9.91
N LEU A 53 15.24 8.95 -8.93
CA LEU A 53 15.09 10.31 -8.43
C LEU A 53 15.89 10.56 -7.14
N LEU A 54 15.96 9.55 -6.26
CA LEU A 54 16.51 9.63 -4.92
C LEU A 54 17.49 8.46 -4.66
N PRO A 55 18.62 8.39 -5.39
CA PRO A 55 19.55 7.26 -5.30
C PRO A 55 20.15 7.07 -3.90
N GLU A 56 20.30 8.15 -3.12
CA GLU A 56 20.81 8.08 -1.74
C GLU A 56 19.77 7.51 -0.75
N ALA A 57 18.49 7.83 -0.94
CA ALA A 57 17.41 7.37 -0.06
C ALA A 57 16.89 5.98 -0.44
N ALA A 58 17.07 5.57 -1.70
CA ALA A 58 16.76 4.24 -2.23
C ALA A 58 17.97 3.69 -3.00
N PRO A 59 19.04 3.25 -2.29
CA PRO A 59 20.31 2.83 -2.90
C PRO A 59 20.20 1.41 -3.49
N ILE A 60 19.36 1.27 -4.51
CA ILE A 60 19.15 0.02 -5.24
C ILE A 60 19.46 0.18 -6.72
N ASP A 61 19.81 -0.94 -7.34
CA ASP A 61 20.00 -1.01 -8.79
C ASP A 61 18.64 -1.04 -9.50
N ALA A 62 18.15 0.15 -9.85
CA ALA A 62 16.88 0.34 -10.54
C ALA A 62 16.84 -0.40 -11.88
N LYS A 63 17.96 -0.42 -12.62
CA LYS A 63 18.06 -1.15 -13.90
C LYS A 63 17.87 -2.64 -13.71
N ARG A 64 18.51 -3.22 -12.70
CA ARG A 64 18.39 -4.65 -12.40
C ARG A 64 16.97 -5.02 -11.99
N LEU A 65 16.30 -4.19 -11.19
CA LEU A 65 14.99 -4.52 -10.62
C LEU A 65 13.84 -4.19 -11.56
N PHE A 66 13.87 -3.01 -12.20
CA PHE A 66 12.77 -2.48 -12.99
C PHE A 66 13.06 -2.48 -14.50
N GLY A 67 14.26 -2.89 -14.91
CA GLY A 67 14.66 -2.97 -16.32
C GLY A 67 15.07 -1.63 -16.95
N SER A 68 15.01 -0.53 -16.19
CA SER A 68 15.43 0.81 -16.61
C SER A 68 16.04 1.59 -15.44
N ASP A 69 17.14 2.30 -15.70
CA ASP A 69 17.78 3.29 -14.82
C ASP A 69 17.46 4.73 -15.23
N SER A 70 16.73 4.93 -16.32
CA SER A 70 16.39 6.24 -16.87
C SER A 70 14.90 6.56 -16.84
N ASP A 71 14.05 5.56 -16.61
CA ASP A 71 12.61 5.77 -16.53
C ASP A 71 12.26 6.59 -15.28
N PRO A 72 11.37 7.60 -15.41
CA PRO A 72 10.89 8.33 -14.25
C PRO A 72 10.04 7.41 -13.35
N PRO A 73 9.96 7.66 -12.03
CA PRO A 73 9.23 6.81 -11.09
C PRO A 73 7.77 6.52 -11.49
N MET A 74 7.08 7.48 -12.12
CA MET A 74 5.70 7.30 -12.61
C MET A 74 5.61 6.25 -13.72
N ALA A 75 6.53 6.28 -14.70
CA ALA A 75 6.52 5.32 -15.81
C ALA A 75 6.82 3.89 -15.31
N ILE A 76 7.68 3.76 -14.28
CA ILE A 76 7.94 2.47 -13.64
C ILE A 76 6.67 1.96 -12.93
N LEU A 77 5.97 2.84 -12.21
CA LEU A 77 4.73 2.47 -11.52
C LEU A 77 3.62 2.12 -12.51
N GLU A 78 3.46 2.87 -13.59
CA GLU A 78 2.49 2.60 -14.66
C GLU A 78 2.67 1.18 -15.21
N LYS A 79 3.88 0.83 -15.64
CA LYS A 79 4.22 -0.52 -16.13
C LYS A 79 3.93 -1.60 -15.09
N SER A 80 4.15 -1.30 -13.81
CA SER A 80 3.89 -2.23 -12.70
C SER A 80 2.39 -2.45 -12.49
N ILE A 81 1.60 -1.38 -12.55
CA ILE A 81 0.14 -1.43 -12.48
C ILE A 81 -0.41 -2.23 -13.67
N GLU A 82 0.05 -1.97 -14.88
CA GLU A 82 -0.36 -2.70 -16.09
C GLU A 82 -0.04 -4.20 -15.99
N ALA A 83 1.16 -4.55 -15.49
CA ALA A 83 1.57 -5.93 -15.31
C ALA A 83 0.67 -6.67 -14.30
N VAL A 84 0.41 -6.07 -13.14
CA VAL A 84 -0.47 -6.66 -12.11
C VAL A 84 -1.91 -6.71 -12.57
N ALA A 85 -2.39 -5.66 -13.24
CA ALA A 85 -3.71 -5.64 -13.85
C ALA A 85 -3.86 -6.76 -14.89
N SER A 86 -2.87 -6.98 -15.75
CA SER A 86 -2.91 -8.09 -16.71
C SER A 86 -2.94 -9.45 -16.00
N GLY A 87 -2.03 -9.67 -15.03
CA GLY A 87 -1.89 -10.93 -14.30
C GLY A 87 -3.07 -11.31 -13.42
N THR A 88 -3.90 -10.34 -13.02
CA THR A 88 -5.09 -10.56 -12.17
C THR A 88 -6.41 -10.51 -12.94
N ARG A 89 -6.39 -10.21 -14.25
CA ARG A 89 -7.60 -10.03 -15.07
C ARG A 89 -8.53 -11.25 -15.03
N LYS A 90 -7.98 -12.46 -15.09
CA LYS A 90 -8.78 -13.70 -15.14
C LYS A 90 -9.50 -14.00 -13.82
N SER A 91 -8.90 -13.67 -12.69
CA SER A 91 -9.47 -13.93 -11.36
C SER A 91 -10.38 -12.79 -10.89
N GLY A 92 -10.21 -11.59 -11.45
CA GLY A 92 -10.81 -10.36 -10.92
C GLY A 92 -10.15 -9.90 -9.61
N GLY A 93 -8.95 -10.40 -9.30
CA GLY A 93 -8.25 -10.13 -8.05
C GLY A 93 -8.03 -8.64 -7.81
N ILE A 94 -8.28 -8.22 -6.57
CA ILE A 94 -8.12 -6.84 -6.12
C ILE A 94 -6.69 -6.60 -5.64
N PHE A 95 -6.11 -5.47 -6.03
CA PHE A 95 -4.77 -5.09 -5.65
C PHE A 95 -4.69 -3.60 -5.28
N GLY A 96 -3.55 -3.21 -4.71
CA GLY A 96 -3.25 -1.85 -4.31
C GLY A 96 -1.81 -1.44 -4.56
N VAL A 97 -1.49 -0.20 -4.22
CA VAL A 97 -0.15 0.37 -4.28
C VAL A 97 0.25 0.88 -2.90
N ASN A 98 1.43 0.49 -2.42
CA ASN A 98 2.03 1.07 -1.23
C ASN A 98 2.87 2.29 -1.61
N VAL A 99 2.62 3.41 -0.92
CA VAL A 99 3.29 4.70 -1.12
C VAL A 99 3.85 5.17 0.23
N PRO A 100 5.15 5.07 0.49
CA PRO A 100 5.75 5.69 1.67
C PRO A 100 5.64 7.21 1.58
N VAL A 101 5.34 7.86 2.70
CA VAL A 101 5.09 9.30 2.82
C VAL A 101 6.00 9.96 3.86
N ALA A 102 7.20 9.39 4.04
CA ALA A 102 8.25 10.01 4.83
C ALA A 102 8.70 11.33 4.18
N ALA A 103 9.25 12.24 4.97
CA ALA A 103 9.57 13.60 4.52
C ALA A 103 10.54 13.60 3.33
N GLU A 104 11.47 12.66 3.30
CA GLU A 104 12.45 12.45 2.24
C GLU A 104 11.85 11.92 0.92
N PHE A 105 10.66 11.32 0.96
CA PHE A 105 10.04 10.70 -0.23
C PHE A 105 8.89 11.52 -0.82
N LEU A 106 8.48 12.65 -0.23
CA LEU A 106 7.24 13.35 -0.58
C LEU A 106 7.08 13.62 -2.09
N ILE A 107 8.14 14.05 -2.77
CA ILE A 107 8.10 14.28 -4.23
C ILE A 107 7.76 12.99 -4.99
N ALA A 108 8.41 11.87 -4.64
CA ALA A 108 8.12 10.57 -5.22
C ALA A 108 6.72 10.08 -4.81
N SER A 109 6.30 10.32 -3.58
CA SER A 109 4.97 9.97 -3.06
C SER A 109 3.85 10.65 -3.86
N GLU A 110 3.99 11.95 -4.13
CA GLU A 110 3.04 12.72 -4.96
C GLU A 110 2.97 12.14 -6.37
N MET A 111 4.12 11.83 -6.96
CA MET A 111 4.21 11.18 -8.27
C MET A 111 3.49 9.82 -8.29
N PHE A 112 3.68 8.99 -7.26
CA PHE A 112 3.04 7.67 -7.17
C PHE A 112 1.53 7.75 -6.98
N VAL A 113 1.05 8.65 -6.11
CA VAL A 113 -0.40 8.87 -5.92
C VAL A 113 -1.02 9.37 -7.23
N ARG A 114 -0.40 10.36 -7.87
CA ARG A 114 -0.91 10.91 -9.13
C ARG A 114 -0.98 9.84 -10.23
N GLN A 115 0.09 9.08 -10.42
CA GLN A 115 0.10 8.00 -11.41
C GLN A 115 -0.94 6.91 -11.11
N THR A 116 -1.13 6.56 -9.83
CA THR A 116 -2.18 5.59 -9.43
C THR A 116 -3.57 6.10 -9.83
N VAL A 117 -3.84 7.38 -9.59
CA VAL A 117 -5.10 8.05 -9.98
C VAL A 117 -5.24 8.10 -11.50
N GLU A 118 -4.19 8.46 -12.23
CA GLU A 118 -4.19 8.51 -13.70
C GLU A 118 -4.51 7.12 -14.29
N SER A 119 -3.93 6.04 -13.74
CA SER A 119 -4.17 4.66 -14.21
C SER A 119 -5.60 4.17 -14.00
N ILE A 120 -6.27 4.55 -12.89
CA ILE A 120 -7.68 4.19 -12.71
C ILE A 120 -8.62 5.05 -13.56
N GLN A 121 -8.23 6.29 -13.88
CA GLN A 121 -9.02 7.17 -14.74
C GLN A 121 -8.94 6.79 -16.21
N SER A 122 -7.82 6.19 -16.64
CA SER A 122 -7.57 5.84 -18.04
C SER A 122 -8.14 4.47 -18.44
N ASP A 123 -8.26 3.51 -17.51
CA ASP A 123 -8.75 2.16 -17.80
C ASP A 123 -9.74 1.66 -16.74
N SER A 124 -11.00 1.46 -17.17
CA SER A 124 -12.07 0.94 -16.32
C SER A 124 -11.80 -0.46 -15.75
N ASP A 125 -10.98 -1.28 -16.41
CA ASP A 125 -10.59 -2.60 -15.92
C ASP A 125 -9.56 -2.51 -14.79
N ILE A 126 -8.69 -1.50 -14.84
CA ILE A 126 -7.79 -1.15 -13.76
C ILE A 126 -8.60 -0.54 -12.61
N GLU A 127 -9.48 0.43 -12.88
CA GLU A 127 -10.35 1.08 -11.88
C GLU A 127 -11.08 0.07 -10.99
N ARG A 128 -11.64 -0.99 -11.57
CA ARG A 128 -12.39 -2.01 -10.83
C ARG A 128 -11.53 -2.83 -9.86
N ARG A 129 -10.22 -2.94 -10.11
CA ARG A 129 -9.33 -3.91 -9.43
C ARG A 129 -8.20 -3.25 -8.63
N LEU A 130 -7.68 -2.12 -9.09
CA LEU A 130 -6.79 -1.25 -8.33
C LEU A 130 -7.63 -0.38 -7.40
N ARG A 131 -7.82 -0.85 -6.16
CA ARG A 131 -8.79 -0.24 -5.24
C ARG A 131 -8.17 0.47 -4.05
N VAL A 132 -6.90 0.23 -3.75
CA VAL A 132 -6.28 0.64 -2.48
C VAL A 132 -4.98 1.39 -2.70
N ILE A 133 -4.80 2.51 -2.00
CA ILE A 133 -3.47 3.06 -1.69
C ILE A 133 -3.17 2.82 -0.22
N VAL A 134 -2.02 2.21 0.05
CA VAL A 134 -1.48 2.00 1.40
C VAL A 134 -0.38 3.02 1.66
N THR A 135 -0.64 4.07 2.42
CA THR A 135 0.43 4.99 2.83
C THR A 135 1.17 4.51 4.07
N SER A 136 2.45 4.84 4.21
CA SER A 136 3.29 4.37 5.32
C SER A 136 4.41 5.36 5.66
N ALA A 137 5.07 5.20 6.81
CA ALA A 137 6.29 5.93 7.18
C ALA A 137 6.19 7.48 7.23
N GLY A 138 5.06 8.08 7.65
CA GLY A 138 5.00 9.54 7.75
C GLY A 138 3.66 10.09 8.23
N ASN A 139 3.42 11.39 8.02
CA ASN A 139 2.17 12.04 8.40
C ASN A 139 1.07 11.75 7.36
N PRO A 140 -0.05 11.10 7.73
CA PRO A 140 -1.12 10.80 6.78
C PRO A 140 -1.91 12.04 6.36
N THR A 141 -2.01 13.08 7.20
CA THR A 141 -2.93 14.22 7.02
C THR A 141 -2.94 14.86 5.62
N PRO A 142 -1.80 15.10 4.95
CA PRO A 142 -1.78 15.72 3.63
C PRO A 142 -2.44 14.87 2.52
N TRP A 143 -2.61 13.56 2.74
CA TRP A 143 -2.98 12.58 1.72
C TRP A 143 -4.48 12.26 1.68
N ALA A 144 -5.30 13.01 2.41
CA ALA A 144 -6.76 12.82 2.45
C ALA A 144 -7.44 12.95 1.07
N GLU A 145 -6.77 13.58 0.09
CA GLU A 145 -7.26 13.68 -1.28
C GLU A 145 -7.37 12.35 -2.02
N ILE A 146 -6.62 11.31 -1.63
CA ILE A 146 -6.69 9.96 -2.22
C ILE A 146 -8.16 9.49 -2.34
N LYS A 147 -8.95 9.74 -1.30
CA LYS A 147 -10.35 9.32 -1.22
C LYS A 147 -11.26 10.02 -2.22
N LYS A 148 -10.91 11.23 -2.67
CA LYS A 148 -11.68 11.98 -3.66
C LYS A 148 -11.68 11.30 -5.04
N HIS A 149 -10.75 10.39 -5.26
CA HIS A 149 -10.60 9.66 -6.52
C HIS A 149 -11.26 8.26 -6.49
N GLY A 150 -12.04 7.94 -5.45
CA GLY A 150 -12.73 6.64 -5.34
C GLY A 150 -11.84 5.48 -4.88
N LEU A 151 -10.58 5.77 -4.51
CA LEU A 151 -9.66 4.80 -3.90
C LEU A 151 -9.89 4.70 -2.39
N LEU A 152 -9.74 3.50 -1.87
CA LEU A 152 -9.66 3.25 -0.44
C LEU A 152 -8.26 3.59 0.05
N TRP A 153 -8.20 4.28 1.18
CA TRP A 153 -6.94 4.74 1.73
C TRP A 153 -6.62 4.04 3.06
N PHE A 154 -5.61 3.20 3.05
CA PHE A 154 -5.11 2.51 4.24
C PHE A 154 -3.82 3.17 4.72
N HIS A 155 -3.58 3.17 6.02
CA HIS A 155 -2.35 3.75 6.58
C HIS A 155 -1.69 2.86 7.64
N VAL A 156 -0.38 2.66 7.50
CA VAL A 156 0.43 1.89 8.46
C VAL A 156 0.82 2.76 9.66
N VAL A 157 0.56 2.28 10.88
CA VAL A 157 0.85 2.99 12.12
C VAL A 157 1.64 2.13 13.12
N PRO A 158 2.64 2.70 13.83
CA PRO A 158 3.42 1.99 14.84
C PRO A 158 2.89 2.12 16.28
N SER A 159 1.82 2.89 16.50
CA SER A 159 1.35 3.22 17.86
C SER A 159 -0.11 3.67 17.87
N VAL A 160 -0.74 3.66 19.05
CA VAL A 160 -2.09 4.22 19.27
C VAL A 160 -2.17 5.71 18.94
N TYR A 161 -1.12 6.48 19.24
CA TYR A 161 -1.08 7.91 18.91
C TYR A 161 -1.19 8.15 17.40
N HIS A 162 -0.39 7.42 16.62
CA HIS A 162 -0.41 7.49 15.16
C HIS A 162 -1.73 6.94 14.59
N ALA A 163 -2.31 5.90 15.18
CA ALA A 163 -3.63 5.39 14.79
C ALA A 163 -4.73 6.46 14.90
N LYS A 164 -4.79 7.18 16.02
CA LYS A 164 -5.76 8.28 16.21
C LYS A 164 -5.57 9.42 15.22
N LYS A 165 -4.32 9.71 14.83
CA LYS A 165 -4.03 10.69 13.77
C LYS A 165 -4.52 10.22 12.40
N ALA A 166 -4.28 8.95 12.07
CA ALA A 166 -4.72 8.36 10.82
C ALA A 166 -6.26 8.33 10.73
N GLU A 167 -6.94 7.91 11.79
CA GLU A 167 -8.41 7.97 11.88
C GLU A 167 -8.93 9.40 11.69
N LYS A 168 -8.32 10.38 12.38
CA LYS A 168 -8.70 11.80 12.22
C LYS A 168 -8.47 12.31 10.79
N ALA A 169 -7.46 11.80 10.10
CA ALA A 169 -7.21 12.12 8.69
C ALA A 169 -8.24 11.48 7.74
N GLY A 170 -9.00 10.48 8.22
CA GLY A 170 -10.11 9.87 7.50
C GLY A 170 -9.75 8.61 6.72
N VAL A 171 -8.69 7.90 7.10
CA VAL A 171 -8.31 6.61 6.48
C VAL A 171 -9.44 5.58 6.59
N ASP A 172 -9.57 4.72 5.60
CA ASP A 172 -10.60 3.68 5.55
C ASP A 172 -10.22 2.42 6.34
N ALA A 173 -8.91 2.17 6.51
CA ALA A 173 -8.39 1.14 7.41
C ALA A 173 -7.02 1.55 7.97
N ILE A 174 -6.69 1.01 9.14
CA ILE A 174 -5.42 1.22 9.83
C ILE A 174 -4.68 -0.11 9.89
N ILE A 175 -3.42 -0.12 9.47
CA ILE A 175 -2.54 -1.29 9.58
C ILE A 175 -1.61 -1.09 10.78
N ALA A 176 -1.80 -1.87 11.85
CA ALA A 176 -1.00 -1.76 13.06
C ALA A 176 0.28 -2.61 12.94
N SER A 177 1.44 -1.96 12.77
CA SER A 177 2.73 -2.66 12.59
C SER A 177 3.54 -2.67 13.88
N GLY A 178 3.67 -3.86 14.49
CA GLY A 178 4.47 -4.08 15.69
C GLY A 178 5.98 -4.19 15.43
N HIS A 179 6.75 -4.28 16.50
CA HIS A 179 8.22 -4.27 16.45
C HIS A 179 8.86 -5.49 15.77
N GLU A 180 8.15 -6.62 15.66
CA GLU A 180 8.55 -7.79 14.88
C GLU A 180 8.43 -7.60 13.35
N GLY A 181 7.97 -6.43 12.89
CA GLY A 181 7.92 -6.08 11.48
C GLY A 181 9.30 -6.06 10.81
N GLY A 182 9.30 -6.18 9.48
CA GLY A 182 10.53 -6.04 8.68
C GLY A 182 10.90 -4.58 8.43
N ALA A 183 12.21 -4.32 8.28
CA ALA A 183 12.77 -3.02 7.91
C ALA A 183 12.38 -1.87 8.86
N HIS A 184 11.66 -0.85 8.37
CA HIS A 184 11.32 0.35 9.15
C HIS A 184 10.25 0.04 10.19
N ILE A 185 10.70 -0.13 11.43
CA ILE A 185 9.86 -0.40 12.60
C ILE A 185 9.88 0.78 13.56
N SER A 186 8.88 0.81 14.44
CA SER A 186 8.85 1.73 15.58
C SER A 186 10.15 1.62 16.39
N TRP A 187 10.69 2.77 16.80
CA TRP A 187 11.78 2.83 17.77
C TRP A 187 11.34 2.28 19.13
N ASP A 188 10.10 2.59 19.54
CA ASP A 188 9.49 1.99 20.72
C ASP A 188 9.14 0.52 20.44
N PRO A 189 9.65 -0.44 21.23
CA PRO A 189 9.52 -1.88 20.96
C PRO A 189 8.16 -2.44 21.40
N VAL A 190 7.08 -1.93 20.82
CA VAL A 190 5.73 -2.44 21.07
C VAL A 190 5.39 -3.51 20.03
N HIS A 191 5.24 -4.74 20.48
CA HIS A 191 4.89 -5.89 19.65
C HIS A 191 3.40 -5.93 19.29
N SER A 192 3.04 -6.54 18.16
CA SER A 192 1.65 -6.60 17.63
C SER A 192 0.67 -7.22 18.63
N MET A 193 1.13 -8.20 19.44
CA MET A 193 0.32 -8.79 20.50
C MET A 193 -0.22 -7.75 21.49
N VAL A 194 0.50 -6.64 21.69
CA VAL A 194 0.08 -5.51 22.53
C VAL A 194 -0.50 -4.38 21.68
N LEU A 195 0.16 -4.06 20.56
CA LEU A 195 -0.19 -2.92 19.71
C LEU A 195 -1.57 -3.08 19.06
N VAL A 196 -1.84 -4.22 18.41
CA VAL A 196 -3.08 -4.46 17.66
C VAL A 196 -4.32 -4.29 18.56
N PRO A 197 -4.44 -4.99 19.72
CA PRO A 197 -5.61 -4.79 20.58
C PRO A 197 -5.67 -3.39 21.21
N ALA A 198 -4.54 -2.71 21.42
CA ALA A 198 -4.52 -1.35 21.93
C ALA A 198 -5.04 -0.35 20.88
N VAL A 199 -4.65 -0.52 19.61
CA VAL A 199 -5.14 0.29 18.48
C VAL A 199 -6.63 0.03 18.26
N ALA A 200 -7.05 -1.24 18.16
CA ALA A 200 -8.45 -1.61 17.95
C ALA A 200 -9.42 -1.09 19.03
N LYS A 201 -8.95 -0.93 20.27
CA LYS A 201 -9.75 -0.31 21.36
C LYS A 201 -9.81 1.22 21.27
N ALA A 202 -8.87 1.84 20.58
CA ALA A 202 -8.66 3.28 20.60
C ALA A 202 -9.24 4.03 19.39
N VAL A 203 -9.58 3.31 18.33
CA VAL A 203 -10.15 3.84 17.08
C VAL A 203 -11.43 3.06 16.73
N LYS A 204 -12.27 3.65 15.89
CA LYS A 204 -13.46 3.03 15.27
C LYS A 204 -13.15 2.51 13.88
N THR A 205 -12.15 3.08 13.20
CA THR A 205 -11.69 2.62 11.88
C THR A 205 -11.24 1.14 11.95
N PRO A 206 -11.55 0.31 10.93
CA PRO A 206 -11.08 -1.07 10.86
C PRO A 206 -9.57 -1.19 11.03
N VAL A 207 -9.13 -2.20 11.79
CA VAL A 207 -7.72 -2.46 12.11
C VAL A 207 -7.28 -3.77 11.49
N ILE A 208 -6.14 -3.72 10.79
CA ILE A 208 -5.42 -4.84 10.17
C ILE A 208 -4.15 -5.10 10.96
#